data_AF-A0A6N6KIG6-F1
#
_entry.id   AF-A0A6N6KIG6-F1
#
_cell.length_a   1.000
_cell.length_b   1.000
_cell.length_c   1.000
_cell.angle_alpha   90.00
_cell.angle_beta   90.00
_cell.angle_gamma   90.00
#
_symmetry.space_group_name_H-M   'P 1'
#
loop_
_entity.id
_entity.type
_entity.pdbx_description
1 polymer ?
#
loop_
_entity_poly.entity_id
_entity_poly.type
_entity_poly.pdbx_seq_one_letter_code
_entity_poly.pdbx_strand_id
1 'polypeptide(L)'
;MIFLFEIGFLPIRIWDILDILIVGYLLYQLYKLLRGNIAFNICIGVLLLYVIGWLVRELKMDMLSAILGTIMNVGVIVIIIIFQPEVRRFLLFLGDSTL
;
A
#
# COMPACT_ATOMS: atom_id res chain seq x y z
N MET A 1 10.62 -36.87 5.17
CA MET A 1 10.63 -35.61 4.38
C MET A 1 11.73 -34.74 4.96
N ILE A 2 12.72 -34.35 4.16
CA ILE A 2 14.07 -33.92 4.61
C ILE A 2 14.00 -32.62 5.43
N PHE A 3 14.45 -32.67 6.69
CA PHE A 3 14.58 -31.52 7.62
C PHE A 3 16.01 -30.94 7.50
N LEU A 4 16.15 -29.61 7.47
CA LEU A 4 17.45 -28.94 7.27
C LEU A 4 18.03 -28.35 8.57
N PHE A 5 17.25 -27.66 9.41
CA PHE A 5 17.70 -27.16 10.73
C PHE A 5 16.48 -26.81 11.62
N GLU A 6 16.60 -27.04 12.94
CA GLU A 6 15.64 -26.54 13.93
C GLU A 6 16.18 -25.27 14.60
N ILE A 7 15.44 -24.15 14.48
CA ILE A 7 15.68 -22.96 15.30
C ILE A 7 14.63 -22.96 16.42
N GLY A 8 15.00 -23.50 17.58
CA GLY A 8 14.19 -23.51 18.79
C GLY A 8 12.95 -24.43 18.72
N PHE A 9 11.83 -23.94 18.19
CA PHE A 9 10.52 -24.63 18.14
C PHE A 9 9.91 -24.67 16.74
N LEU A 10 10.53 -24.06 15.73
CA LEU A 10 10.07 -24.07 14.34
C LEU A 10 11.00 -24.93 13.47
N PRO A 11 10.54 -26.11 12.99
CA PRO A 11 11.31 -26.90 12.04
C PRO A 11 11.26 -26.19 10.68
N ILE A 12 12.37 -25.56 10.28
CA ILE A 12 12.47 -24.87 8.99
C ILE A 12 12.59 -25.94 7.89
N ARG A 13 11.55 -26.04 7.07
CA ARG A 13 11.49 -26.95 5.93
C ARG A 13 12.03 -26.23 4.69
N ILE A 14 12.58 -27.01 3.75
CA ILE A 14 12.97 -26.52 2.42
C ILE A 14 11.78 -25.80 1.74
N TRP A 15 10.56 -26.29 1.99
CA TRP A 15 9.33 -25.69 1.51
C TRP A 15 9.07 -24.29 2.07
N ASP A 16 9.45 -23.99 3.32
CA ASP A 16 9.25 -22.65 3.91
C ASP A 16 10.20 -21.64 3.27
N ILE A 17 11.42 -22.07 2.94
CA ILE A 17 12.39 -21.24 2.20
C ILE A 17 11.87 -20.96 0.79
N LEU A 18 11.39 -22.00 0.08
CA LEU A 18 10.84 -21.85 -1.27
C LEU A 18 9.61 -20.93 -1.26
N ASP A 19 8.74 -21.06 -0.26
CA ASP A 19 7.54 -20.23 -0.11
C ASP A 19 7.89 -18.75 0.10
N ILE A 20 8.80 -18.45 1.04
CA ILE A 20 9.29 -17.07 1.26
C ILE A 20 9.93 -16.49 -0.01
N LEU A 21 10.68 -17.29 -0.76
CA LEU A 21 11.35 -16.84 -1.99
C LEU A 21 10.33 -16.54 -3.10
N ILE A 22 9.32 -17.39 -3.26
CA ILE A 22 8.22 -17.18 -4.21
C ILE A 22 7.39 -15.95 -3.82
N VAL A 23 6.95 -15.86 -2.57
CA VAL A 23 6.19 -14.71 -2.05
C VAL A 23 7.00 -13.41 -2.20
N GLY A 24 8.29 -13.44 -1.87
CA GLY A 24 9.19 -12.30 -2.03
C GLY A 24 9.33 -11.87 -3.49
N TYR A 25 9.48 -12.80 -4.42
CA TYR A 25 9.51 -12.51 -5.85
C TYR A 25 8.18 -11.90 -6.34
N LEU A 26 7.05 -12.44 -5.88
CA LEU A 26 5.71 -11.98 -6.25
C LEU A 26 5.46 -10.55 -5.73
N LEU A 27 5.84 -10.27 -4.48
CA LEU A 27 5.83 -8.92 -3.91
C LEU A 27 6.74 -7.95 -4.66
N TYR A 28 7.94 -8.40 -5.07
CA TYR A 28 8.84 -7.57 -5.88
C TYR A 28 8.23 -7.24 -7.24
N GLN A 29 7.58 -8.20 -7.89
CA GLN A 29 6.91 -7.99 -9.17
C GLN A 29 5.72 -7.02 -9.02
N LEU A 30 4.93 -7.18 -7.95
CA LEU A 30 3.84 -6.27 -7.61
C LEU A 30 4.35 -4.85 -7.35
N TYR A 31 5.44 -4.71 -6.58
CA TYR A 31 6.10 -3.42 -6.36
C TYR A 31 6.56 -2.80 -7.68
N LYS A 32 7.16 -3.59 -8.59
CA LYS A 32 7.61 -3.11 -9.90
C LYS A 32 6.45 -2.64 -10.80
N LEU A 33 5.30 -3.30 -10.74
CA LEU A 33 4.06 -2.91 -11.44
C LEU A 33 3.49 -1.59 -10.90
N LEU A 34 3.60 -1.37 -9.59
CA LEU A 34 3.12 -0.16 -8.92
C LEU A 34 4.10 1.02 -9.08
N ARG A 35 5.41 0.72 -9.18
CA ARG A 35 6.50 1.69 -9.29
C ARG A 35 6.50 2.37 -10.66
N GLY A 36 6.12 3.64 -10.68
CA GLY A 36 6.11 4.47 -11.89
C GLY A 36 4.76 5.14 -12.17
N ASN A 37 3.70 4.75 -11.44
CA ASN A 37 2.42 5.41 -11.55
C ASN A 37 2.33 6.58 -10.56
N ILE A 38 2.03 7.78 -11.05
CA ILE A 38 1.92 9.01 -10.24
C ILE A 38 0.91 8.81 -9.09
N ALA A 39 -0.19 8.08 -9.35
CA ALA A 39 -1.19 7.73 -8.35
C ALA A 39 -0.62 6.93 -7.15
N PHE A 40 0.38 6.08 -7.36
CA PHE A 40 0.97 5.27 -6.28
C PHE A 40 1.76 6.14 -5.28
N ASN A 41 2.53 7.13 -5.78
CA ASN A 41 3.22 8.09 -4.92
C ASN A 41 2.23 8.92 -4.10
N ILE A 42 1.10 9.31 -4.68
CA ILE A 42 0.07 10.08 -3.98
C ILE A 42 -0.62 9.21 -2.91
N CYS A 43 -0.91 7.95 -3.22
CA CYS A 43 -1.45 7.00 -2.26
C CYS A 43 -0.54 6.86 -1.02
N ILE A 44 0.77 6.68 -1.25
CA ILE A 44 1.77 6.66 -0.16
C ILE A 44 1.78 7.98 0.61
N GLY A 45 1.73 9.13 -0.07
CA GLY A 45 1.73 10.44 0.57
C GLY A 45 0.51 10.66 1.48
N VAL A 46 -0.67 10.27 1.03
CA VAL A 46 -1.92 10.31 1.82
C VAL A 46 -1.83 9.38 3.02
N LEU A 47 -1.33 8.16 2.82
CA LEU A 47 -1.16 7.18 3.90
C LEU A 47 -0.19 7.69 4.96
N LEU A 48 0.90 8.32 4.53
CA LEU A 48 1.90 8.93 5.41
C LEU A 48 1.32 10.13 6.17
N LEU A 49 0.54 11.00 5.52
CA LEU A 49 -0.22 12.08 6.17
C LEU A 49 -1.20 11.55 7.22
N TYR A 50 -1.90 10.45 6.92
CA TYR A 50 -2.82 9.82 7.86
C TYR A 50 -2.10 9.30 9.11
N VAL A 51 -0.95 8.61 8.92
CA VAL A 51 -0.12 8.10 10.02
C VAL A 51 0.41 9.26 10.89
N ILE A 52 0.91 10.33 10.27
CA ILE A 52 1.33 11.53 11.01
C ILE A 52 0.14 12.12 11.78
N GLY A 53 -1.03 12.28 11.16
CA GLY A 53 -2.21 12.82 11.81
C GLY A 53 -2.73 11.94 12.96
N TRP A 54 -2.51 10.63 12.92
CA TRP A 54 -2.77 9.74 14.04
C TRP A 54 -1.76 9.94 15.17
N LEU A 55 -0.47 9.96 14.84
CA LEU A 55 0.62 10.14 15.80
C LEU A 55 0.53 11.48 16.54
N VAL A 56 0.17 12.54 15.83
CA VAL A 56 -0.01 13.90 16.37
C VAL A 56 -1.21 13.99 17.32
N ARG A 57 -2.29 13.27 17.01
CA ARG A 57 -3.46 13.15 17.91
C ARG A 57 -3.10 12.42 19.19
N GLU A 58 -2.31 11.36 19.09
CA GLU A 58 -1.84 10.60 20.26
C GLU A 58 -0.91 11.44 21.15
N LEU A 59 -0.07 12.27 20.53
CA LEU A 59 0.80 13.24 21.21
C LEU A 59 0.06 14.46 21.79
N LYS A 60 -1.28 14.53 21.68
CA LYS A 60 -2.13 15.63 22.17
C LYS A 60 -1.73 17.01 21.65
N MET A 61 -1.25 17.08 20.41
CA MET A 61 -0.89 18.35 19.78
C MET A 61 -2.12 18.99 19.15
N ASP A 62 -2.90 19.74 19.93
CA ASP A 62 -4.22 20.27 19.53
C ASP A 62 -4.17 21.16 18.27
N MET A 63 -3.20 22.08 18.19
CA MET A 63 -3.04 22.95 17.01
C MET A 63 -2.70 22.16 15.74
N LEU A 64 -1.72 21.26 15.84
CA LEU A 64 -1.26 20.50 14.67
C LEU A 64 -2.34 19.50 14.23
N SER A 65 -3.05 18.90 15.18
CA SER A 65 -4.21 18.05 14.93
C SER A 65 -5.34 18.81 14.23
N ALA A 66 -5.62 20.06 14.63
CA ALA A 66 -6.64 20.90 13.97
C ALA A 66 -6.28 21.24 12.51
N ILE A 67 -5.01 21.60 12.26
CA ILE A 67 -4.52 21.89 10.90
C ILE A 67 -4.56 20.63 10.04
N LEU A 68 -3.99 19.52 10.54
CA LEU A 68 -4.00 18.23 9.82
C LEU A 68 -5.41 17.72 9.59
N GLY A 69 -6.31 17.86 10.57
CA GLY A 69 -7.72 17.51 10.43
C GLY A 69 -8.43 18.30 9.32
N THR A 70 -8.10 19.59 9.17
CA THR A 70 -8.63 20.44 8.09
C THR A 70 -8.13 19.97 6.72
N ILE A 71 -6.83 19.68 6.61
CA ILE A 71 -6.23 19.11 5.39
C ILE A 71 -6.86 17.76 5.06
N MET A 72 -7.10 16.91 6.06
CA MET A 72 -7.72 15.60 5.85
C MET A 72 -9.16 15.67 5.37
N ASN A 73 -9.91 16.69 5.81
CA ASN A 73 -11.29 16.92 5.36
C ASN A 73 -11.37 17.19 3.85
N VAL A 74 -10.47 18.05 3.34
CA VAL A 74 -10.33 18.32 1.90
C VAL A 74 -9.62 17.16 1.17
N GLY A 75 -8.81 16.39 1.90
CA GLY A 75 -8.02 15.27 1.39
C GLY A 75 -8.85 14.21 0.68
N VAL A 76 -10.07 13.91 1.14
CA VAL A 76 -10.96 12.94 0.47
C VAL A 76 -11.31 13.38 -0.96
N ILE A 77 -11.62 14.66 -1.14
CA ILE A 77 -11.93 15.22 -2.47
C ILE A 77 -10.70 15.15 -3.37
N VAL A 78 -9.53 15.52 -2.84
CA VAL A 78 -8.26 15.47 -3.58
C VAL A 78 -7.93 14.05 -4.02
N ILE A 79 -8.14 13.05 -3.15
CA ILE A 79 -7.96 11.62 -3.49
C ILE A 79 -8.89 11.24 -4.64
N ILE A 80 -10.18 11.56 -4.56
CA ILE A 80 -11.15 11.22 -5.61
C ILE A 80 -10.74 11.83 -6.96
N ILE A 81 -10.36 13.11 -6.98
CA ILE A 81 -9.94 13.80 -8.21
C ILE A 81 -8.69 13.15 -8.81
N ILE A 82 -7.71 12.81 -7.97
CA ILE A 82 -6.44 12.23 -8.42
C ILE A 82 -6.64 10.81 -8.95
N PHE A 83 -7.53 10.01 -8.35
CA PHE A 83 -7.81 8.64 -8.79
C PHE A 83 -8.83 8.55 -9.94
N GLN A 84 -9.50 9.66 -10.26
CA GLN A 84 -10.52 9.70 -11.31
C GLN A 84 -10.02 9.20 -12.69
N PRO A 85 -8.81 9.58 -13.17
CA PRO A 85 -8.28 9.10 -14.45
C PRO A 85 -8.05 7.58 -14.49
N GLU A 86 -7.58 7.00 -13.39
CA GLU A 86 -7.28 5.57 -13.23
C GLU A 86 -8.57 4.75 -13.24
N VAL A 87 -9.59 5.19 -12.49
CA VAL A 87 -10.91 4.52 -12.48
C VAL A 87 -11.50 4.53 -13.90
N ARG A 88 -11.42 5.66 -14.60
CA ARG A 88 -11.89 5.75 -15.99
C ARG A 88 -11.13 4.78 -16.90
N ARG A 89 -9.80 4.77 -16.82
CA ARG A 89 -8.96 3.89 -17.65
C ARG A 89 -9.21 2.42 -17.35
N PHE A 90 -9.42 2.06 -16.09
CA PHE A 90 -9.77 0.71 -15.68
C PHE A 90 -11.13 0.27 -16.25
N LEU A 91 -12.16 1.12 -16.17
CA LEU A 91 -13.47 0.84 -16.75
C LEU A 91 -13.42 0.71 -18.28
N LEU A 92 -12.57 1.50 -18.95
CA LEU A 92 -12.35 1.37 -20.40
C LEU A 92 -11.66 0.05 -20.77
N PHE A 93 -10.63 -0.35 -20.03
CA PHE A 93 -9.97 -1.66 -20.22
C PHE A 93 -10.92 -2.85 -20.02
N LEU A 94 -11.87 -2.74 -19.09
CA LEU A 94 -12.92 -3.74 -18.91
C LEU A 94 -13.92 -3.73 -20.07
N GLY A 95 -14.32 -2.55 -20.54
CA GLY A 95 -15.29 -2.38 -21.62
C GLY A 95 -14.80 -2.81 -23.01
N ASP A 96 -13.51 -2.62 -23.33
CA ASP A 96 -12.93 -2.95 -24.64
C ASP A 96 -12.71 -4.45 -24.87
N SER A 97 -12.89 -5.30 -23.85
CA SER A 97 -12.74 -6.76 -23.98
C SER A 97 -13.92 -7.47 -24.69
N THR A 98 -14.89 -6.72 -25.23
CA THR A 98 -16.13 -7.27 -25.84
C THR A 98 -16.28 -7.03 -27.36
N LEU A 99 -15.26 -6.56 -28.09
CA LEU A 99 -15.32 -6.48 -29.57
C LEU A 99 -14.08 -7.04 -30.26
#